data_AF-A0AA41H4B2-F1
#
_entry.id   AF-A0AA41H4B2-F1
#
_cell.length_a   1.000
_cell.length_b   1.000
_cell.length_c   1.000
_cell.angle_alpha   90.00
_cell.angle_beta   90.00
_cell.angle_gamma   90.00
#
_symmetry.space_group_name_H-M   'P 1'
#
loop_
_entity.id
_entity.type
_entity.pdbx_description
1 polymer ?
#
loop_
_entity_poly.entity_id
_entity_poly.type
_entity_poly.pdbx_seq_one_letter_code
_entity_poly.pdbx_strand_id
1 'polypeptide(L)'
;MRKLLMLALLGLLAQLAGCYTVNQAGLGNFITQTVQPGMPLDQALVRMRAEDFNCNTSSAGSVTICTRNQERLLRGSCLERVDLVRSATSTQTLGAIDVMEIRCTKF
;
A
#
# COMPACT_ATOMS: atom_id res chain seq x y z
N MET A 1 34.65 11.01 -30.33
CA MET A 1 34.30 11.65 -29.02
C MET A 1 32.79 11.85 -28.83
N ARG A 2 32.01 12.25 -29.84
CA ARG A 2 30.55 12.50 -29.74
C ARG A 2 29.70 11.28 -29.31
N LYS A 3 30.07 10.06 -29.75
CA LYS A 3 29.35 8.81 -29.41
C LYS A 3 29.54 8.36 -27.95
N LEU A 4 30.69 8.65 -27.35
CA LEU A 4 30.99 8.31 -25.95
C LEU A 4 30.20 9.18 -24.97
N LEU A 5 29.98 10.45 -25.31
CA LEU A 5 29.14 11.38 -24.53
C LEU A 5 27.66 10.97 -24.50
N MET A 6 27.13 10.42 -25.61
CA MET A 6 25.74 9.96 -25.65
C MET A 6 25.49 8.73 -24.77
N LEU A 7 26.44 7.78 -24.74
CA LEU A 7 26.35 6.59 -23.89
C LEU A 7 26.42 6.93 -22.39
N ALA A 8 27.24 7.93 -22.03
CA ALA A 8 27.31 8.43 -20.65
C ALA A 8 26.02 9.12 -20.19
N LEU A 9 25.37 9.91 -21.06
CA LEU A 9 24.06 10.51 -20.76
C LEU A 9 22.96 9.46 -20.62
N LEU A 10 22.93 8.44 -21.49
CA LEU A 10 21.96 7.34 -21.42
C LEU A 10 22.14 6.50 -20.14
N GLY A 11 23.38 6.26 -19.72
CA GLY A 11 23.67 5.56 -18.46
C GLY A 11 23.23 6.35 -17.23
N LEU A 12 23.44 7.67 -17.22
CA LEU A 12 23.04 8.54 -16.11
C LEU A 12 21.50 8.63 -15.99
N LEU A 13 20.80 8.76 -17.12
CA LEU A 13 19.33 8.79 -17.16
C LEU A 13 18.71 7.46 -16.71
N ALA A 14 19.34 6.32 -17.01
CA ALA A 14 18.91 5.00 -16.53
C ALA A 14 19.06 4.86 -15.01
N GLN A 15 20.11 5.43 -14.41
CA GLN A 15 20.31 5.41 -12.96
C GLN A 15 19.33 6.31 -12.20
N LEU A 16 18.97 7.46 -12.78
CA LEU A 16 17.93 8.35 -12.25
C LEU A 16 16.51 7.77 -12.41
N ALA A 17 16.28 6.89 -13.40
CA ALA A 17 15.02 6.15 -13.54
C ALA A 17 14.91 4.97 -12.54
N GLY A 18 16.04 4.41 -12.11
CA GLY A 18 16.10 3.23 -11.23
C GLY A 18 16.11 3.50 -9.71
N CYS A 19 16.32 4.73 -9.26
CA CYS A 19 16.46 5.04 -7.82
C CYS A 19 15.13 5.30 -7.08
N TYR A 20 13.97 5.07 -7.70
CA TYR A 20 12.67 5.43 -7.09
C TYR A 20 11.68 4.28 -7.20
N THR A 21 11.84 3.29 -6.32
CA THR A 21 10.93 2.15 -6.20
C THR A 21 9.82 2.45 -5.19
N VAL A 22 8.62 2.01 -5.52
CA VAL A 22 7.50 1.94 -4.57
C VAL A 22 7.86 0.96 -3.46
N ASN A 23 7.77 1.37 -2.20
CA ASN A 23 8.16 0.53 -1.06
C ASN A 23 7.05 -0.47 -0.68
N GLN A 24 6.73 -1.38 -1.60
CA GLN A 24 5.70 -2.41 -1.40
C GLN A 24 5.98 -3.29 -0.19
N ALA A 25 7.24 -3.69 -0.01
CA ALA A 25 7.66 -4.52 1.13
C ALA A 25 7.47 -3.79 2.47
N GLY A 26 7.78 -2.49 2.51
CA GLY A 26 7.56 -1.66 3.69
C GLY A 26 6.09 -1.60 4.09
N LEU A 27 5.18 -1.42 3.13
CA LEU A 27 3.74 -1.47 3.40
C LEU A 27 3.33 -2.85 3.93
N GLY A 28 3.76 -3.93 3.30
CA GLY A 28 3.46 -5.29 3.78
C GLY A 28 3.92 -5.55 5.22
N ASN A 29 5.15 -5.16 5.54
CA ASN A 29 5.71 -5.31 6.88
C ASN A 29 4.98 -4.46 7.91
N PHE A 30 4.65 -3.23 7.55
CA PHE A 30 3.88 -2.34 8.41
C PHE A 30 2.51 -2.93 8.75
N ILE A 31 1.76 -3.39 7.73
CA ILE A 31 0.41 -3.94 7.94
C ILE A 31 0.42 -5.19 8.81
N THR A 32 1.39 -6.09 8.63
CA THR A 32 1.52 -7.30 9.46
C THR A 32 1.86 -7.01 10.92
N GLN A 33 2.46 -5.85 11.21
CA GLN A 33 2.70 -5.36 12.57
C GLN A 33 1.47 -4.66 13.16
N THR A 34 0.68 -3.98 12.32
CA THR A 34 -0.49 -3.21 12.74
C THR A 34 -1.71 -4.11 13.01
N VAL A 35 -2.02 -5.03 12.09
CA VAL A 35 -3.18 -5.92 12.12
C VAL A 35 -2.80 -7.37 11.79
N GLN A 36 -3.53 -8.33 12.37
CA GLN A 36 -3.24 -9.76 12.20
C GLN A 36 -4.52 -10.59 12.10
N PRO A 37 -4.50 -11.76 11.43
CA PRO A 37 -5.61 -12.71 11.46
C PRO A 37 -5.98 -13.11 12.89
N GLY A 38 -7.27 -13.34 13.14
CA GLY A 38 -7.83 -13.61 14.46
C GLY A 38 -8.14 -12.35 15.29
N MET A 39 -7.63 -11.18 14.91
CA MET A 39 -7.96 -9.92 15.58
C MET A 39 -9.45 -9.57 15.37
N PRO A 40 -10.14 -9.02 16.40
CA PRO A 40 -11.47 -8.45 16.22
C PRO A 40 -11.46 -7.38 15.13
N LEU A 41 -12.43 -7.42 14.21
CA LEU A 41 -12.51 -6.52 13.08
C LEU A 41 -12.57 -5.06 13.55
N ASP A 42 -13.37 -4.76 14.57
CA ASP A 42 -13.48 -3.40 15.11
C ASP A 42 -12.14 -2.88 15.65
N GLN A 43 -11.37 -3.74 16.33
CA GLN A 43 -10.03 -3.39 16.80
C GLN A 43 -9.09 -3.12 15.63
N ALA A 44 -9.11 -3.98 14.60
CA ALA A 44 -8.29 -3.77 13.41
C ALA A 44 -8.61 -2.46 12.70
N LEU A 45 -9.90 -2.12 12.58
CA LEU A 45 -10.34 -0.86 11.98
C LEU A 45 -9.88 0.36 12.78
N VAL A 46 -9.93 0.29 14.12
CA VAL A 46 -9.39 1.37 14.97
C VAL A 46 -7.90 1.55 14.73
N ARG A 47 -7.12 0.47 14.67
CA ARG A 47 -5.67 0.54 14.42
C ARG A 47 -5.35 1.08 13.03
N MET A 48 -6.04 0.60 12.00
CA MET A 48 -5.85 1.07 10.63
C MET A 48 -6.17 2.58 10.50
N ARG A 49 -7.26 3.04 11.13
CA ARG A 49 -7.60 4.48 11.13
C ARG A 49 -6.62 5.33 11.92
N ALA A 50 -6.00 4.80 12.98
CA ALA A 50 -4.94 5.49 13.70
C ALA A 50 -3.70 5.73 12.83
N GLU A 51 -3.55 4.95 11.75
CA GLU A 51 -2.48 5.03 10.77
C GLU A 51 -2.92 5.73 9.48
N ASP A 52 -3.99 6.53 9.56
CA ASP A 52 -4.59 7.32 8.47
C ASP A 52 -5.19 6.51 7.31
N PHE A 53 -5.47 5.21 7.51
CA PHE A 53 -6.26 4.46 6.54
C PHE A 53 -7.75 4.79 6.67
N ASN A 54 -8.36 5.17 5.55
CA ASN A 54 -9.79 5.27 5.41
C ASN A 54 -10.37 3.89 5.04
N CYS A 55 -11.09 3.28 5.98
CA CYS A 55 -11.70 1.97 5.80
C CYS A 55 -13.20 2.08 5.51
N ASN A 56 -13.61 1.68 4.31
CA ASN A 56 -15.02 1.57 3.93
C ASN A 56 -15.59 0.23 4.40
N THR A 57 -16.20 0.25 5.58
CA THR A 57 -16.88 -0.89 6.17
C THR A 57 -18.25 -1.07 5.52
N SER A 58 -18.36 -2.00 4.56
CA SER A 58 -19.67 -2.49 4.14
C SER A 58 -20.19 -3.52 5.15
N SER A 59 -21.42 -3.35 5.62
CA SER A 59 -22.09 -4.34 6.48
C SER A 59 -22.39 -5.64 5.74
N ALA A 60 -22.58 -5.57 4.42
CA ALA A 60 -22.92 -6.70 3.55
C ALA A 60 -21.70 -7.42 2.93
N GLY A 61 -20.51 -6.81 2.97
CA GLY A 61 -19.29 -7.38 2.40
C GLY A 61 -18.50 -8.24 3.39
N SER A 62 -17.90 -9.33 2.89
CA SER A 62 -16.87 -10.09 3.62
C SER A 62 -15.52 -9.36 3.64
N VAL A 63 -15.35 -8.35 2.78
CA VAL A 63 -14.12 -7.57 2.62
C VAL A 63 -14.37 -6.13 3.03
N THR A 64 -13.49 -5.59 3.88
CA THR A 64 -13.41 -4.17 4.20
C THR A 64 -12.19 -3.58 3.52
N ILE A 65 -12.42 -2.61 2.63
CA ILE A 65 -11.35 -1.96 1.87
C ILE A 65 -10.84 -0.78 2.67
N CYS A 66 -9.55 -0.77 2.98
CA CYS A 66 -8.85 0.32 3.64
C CYS A 66 -7.86 0.96 2.67
N THR A 67 -7.92 2.27 2.50
CA THR A 67 -7.01 3.00 1.62
C THR A 67 -6.34 4.17 2.32
N ARG A 68 -5.12 4.48 1.91
CA ARG A 68 -4.36 5.65 2.38
C ARG A 68 -3.68 6.32 1.21
N ASN A 69 -3.89 7.63 1.06
CA ASN A 69 -3.15 8.44 0.09
C ASN A 69 -1.83 8.88 0.71
N GLN A 70 -0.75 8.65 -0.02
CA GLN A 70 0.59 9.11 0.31
C GLN A 70 0.98 10.19 -0.69
N GLU A 71 0.88 11.44 -0.26
CA GLU A 71 1.34 12.59 -1.04
C GLU A 71 2.86 12.57 -1.13
N ARG A 72 3.39 12.58 -2.35
CA ARG A 72 4.83 12.67 -2.60
C ARG A 72 5.15 13.91 -3.40
N LEU A 73 5.93 14.79 -2.78
CA LEU A 73 6.32 16.14 -3.25
C LEU A 73 6.74 16.23 -4.73
N LEU A 74 7.18 15.13 -5.35
CA LEU A 74 7.68 15.11 -6.74
C LEU A 74 6.90 14.17 -7.70
N ARG A 75 5.97 13.34 -7.20
CA ARG A 75 5.37 12.23 -7.99
C ARG A 75 3.86 12.09 -7.81
N GLY A 76 3.24 12.94 -7.02
CA GLY A 76 1.79 12.98 -6.87
C GLY A 76 1.33 12.05 -5.79
N SER A 77 0.08 11.66 -5.86
CA SER A 77 -0.53 10.81 -4.84
C SER A 77 -0.28 9.35 -5.17
N CYS A 78 0.26 8.59 -4.21
CA CYS A 78 0.27 7.14 -4.24
C CYS A 78 -0.86 6.61 -3.36
N LEU A 79 -1.68 5.72 -3.90
CA LEU A 79 -2.73 5.03 -3.19
C LEU A 79 -2.20 3.70 -2.66
N GLU A 80 -2.13 3.59 -1.33
CA GLU A 80 -1.95 2.32 -0.62
C GLU A 80 -3.34 1.72 -0.36
N ARG A 81 -3.50 0.43 -0.64
CA ARG A 81 -4.77 -0.29 -0.41
C ARG A 81 -4.50 -1.60 0.32
N VAL A 82 -5.31 -1.86 1.33
CA VAL A 82 -5.28 -3.07 2.16
C VAL A 82 -6.71 -3.55 2.31
N ASP A 83 -6.95 -4.82 1.96
CA ASP A 83 -8.25 -5.45 2.06
C ASP A 83 -8.27 -6.34 3.30
N LEU A 84 -9.15 -6.01 4.24
CA LEU A 84 -9.35 -6.78 5.46
C LEU A 84 -10.49 -7.77 5.23
N VAL A 85 -10.17 -9.05 5.23
CA VAL A 85 -11.14 -10.12 4.95
C VAL A 85 -11.63 -10.72 6.27
N ARG A 86 -12.95 -10.79 6.43
CA ARG A 86 -13.58 -11.43 7.59
C ARG A 86 -13.33 -12.94 7.57
N SER A 87 -13.22 -13.54 8.76
CA SER A 87 -13.12 -14.99 8.88
C SER A 87 -14.38 -15.67 8.38
N ALA A 88 -14.22 -16.81 7.70
CA ALA A 88 -15.33 -17.67 7.28
C ALA A 88 -16.13 -18.22 8.47
N THR A 89 -15.50 -18.32 9.65
CA THR A 89 -16.12 -18.84 10.87
C THR A 89 -16.70 -17.76 11.78
N SER A 90 -16.33 -16.49 11.58
CA SER A 90 -16.84 -15.37 12.36
C SER A 90 -16.69 -14.04 11.63
N THR A 91 -17.82 -13.36 11.41
CA THR A 91 -17.88 -12.05 10.75
C THR A 91 -17.27 -10.92 11.59
N GLN A 92 -17.02 -11.16 12.88
CA GLN A 92 -16.45 -10.18 13.81
C GLN A 92 -14.93 -10.24 13.90
N THR A 93 -14.29 -11.18 13.19
CA THR A 93 -12.84 -11.40 13.26
C THR A 93 -12.21 -11.33 11.89
N LEU A 94 -10.96 -10.91 11.83
CA LEU A 94 -10.15 -10.99 10.62
C LEU A 94 -9.77 -12.45 10.33
N GLY A 95 -10.01 -12.88 9.11
CA GLY A 95 -9.54 -14.17 8.59
C GLY A 95 -8.25 -14.01 7.78
N ALA A 96 -8.19 -13.00 6.91
CA ALA A 96 -7.05 -12.72 6.06
C ALA A 96 -6.87 -11.22 5.85
N ILE A 97 -5.68 -10.84 5.40
CA ILE A 97 -5.29 -9.46 5.10
C ILE A 97 -4.57 -9.48 3.76
N ASP A 98 -5.12 -8.79 2.77
CA ASP A 98 -4.54 -8.70 1.44
C ASP A 98 -3.96 -7.30 1.22
N VAL A 99 -2.64 -7.21 1.09
CA VAL A 99 -1.95 -5.95 0.80
C VAL A 99 -1.84 -5.79 -0.71
N MET A 100 -2.56 -4.83 -1.27
CA MET A 100 -2.59 -4.58 -2.71
C MET A 100 -1.35 -3.83 -3.19
N GLU A 101 -1.06 -3.97 -4.49
CA GLU A 101 0.01 -3.22 -5.13
C GLU A 101 -0.28 -1.72 -5.03
N ILE A 102 0.68 -0.97 -4.51
CA ILE A 102 0.58 0.48 -4.38
C ILE A 102 0.48 1.10 -5.79
N ARG A 103 -0.52 1.94 -6.00
CA ARG A 103 -0.77 2.61 -7.27
C ARG A 103 -0.41 4.08 -7.16
N CYS A 104 0.57 4.55 -7.92
CA CYS A 104 0.91 5.97 -7.98
C CYS A 104 0.41 6.57 -9.29
N THR A 105 -0.25 7.73 -9.23
CA THR A 105 -0.54 8.51 -10.43
C THR A 105 0.77 9.07 -10.97
N LYS A 106 1.08 8.82 -12.25
CA LYS A 106 2.15 9.58 -12.90
C LYS A 106 1.63 10.99 -13.13
N PHE A 107 2.43 12.00 -12.74
CA PHE A 107 2.32 13.33 -13.33
C PHE A 107 2.74 13.30 -14.80
#